data_AF-A0A3D3JYJ9-F1
#
_entry.id   AF-A0A3D3JYJ9-F1
#
_cell.length_a   1.000
_cell.length_b   1.000
_cell.length_c   1.000
_cell.angle_alpha   90.00
_cell.angle_beta   90.00
_cell.angle_gamma   90.00
#
_symmetry.space_group_name_H-M   'P 1'
#
loop_
_entity.id
_entity.type
_entity.pdbx_description
1 polymer ?
#
loop_
_entity_poly.entity_id
_entity_poly.type
_entity_poly.pdbx_seq_one_letter_code
_entity_poly.pdbx_strand_id
1 'polypeptide(L)'
;MSISFQLLFIIISGVFFLYLKEKSFKYYALYNIFLVIYVLSRYDPIYDGSQELLAVVLGGKNATVLMHITSFLVQVAFYNFYTIFALYFLDLDKHDKKFFGRIIWILRLLGSFFVVLGILCFFIKNEDLFIDFYIFLYVPVMLSLFLPSVYRAIKFSGKHKDYFLIGASSFVFCALTAFTGSFVSSLNMNNPIIFFYIGIIVETIFFSLGLAFKMKLINDERNKIRAEVIKHKHRQQISRFSGLLQGEEKERKRMAEELHDGIAGDLTAIKFQLSTFNIDEASPKNAAVRAMPITARRTSISVLR
;
A
#
# COMPACT_ATOMS: atom_id res chain seq x y z
N MET A 1 19.50 27.56 1.48
CA MET A 1 18.03 27.43 1.39
C MET A 1 17.59 26.11 0.76
N SER A 2 18.12 25.72 -0.41
CA SER A 2 17.78 24.44 -1.09
C SER A 2 18.04 23.20 -0.24
N ILE A 3 19.20 23.12 0.44
CA ILE A 3 19.57 21.98 1.31
C ILE A 3 18.55 21.79 2.44
N SER A 4 18.12 22.88 3.09
CA SER A 4 17.13 22.82 4.17
C SER A 4 15.79 22.23 3.70
N PHE A 5 15.33 22.60 2.51
CA PHE A 5 14.14 22.00 1.91
C PHE A 5 14.33 20.52 1.59
N GLN A 6 15.47 20.13 1.02
CA GLN A 6 15.76 18.73 0.71
C GLN A 6 15.81 17.86 1.98
N LEU A 7 16.41 18.36 3.07
CA LEU A 7 16.43 17.67 4.36
C LEU A 7 15.02 17.44 4.91
N LEU A 8 14.14 18.45 4.83
CA LEU A 8 12.74 18.31 5.19
C LEU A 8 12.06 17.19 4.37
N PHE A 9 12.30 17.16 3.05
CA PHE A 9 11.73 16.14 2.17
C PHE A 9 12.28 14.74 2.41
N ILE A 10 13.54 14.59 2.82
CA ILE A 10 14.09 13.30 3.25
C ILE A 10 13.30 12.77 4.46
N ILE A 11 13.08 13.61 5.47
CA ILE A 11 12.34 13.23 6.68
C ILE A 11 10.90 12.87 6.34
N ILE A 12 10.18 13.75 5.63
CA ILE A 12 8.78 13.53 5.24
C ILE A 12 8.63 12.23 4.44
N SER A 13 9.50 12.02 3.45
CA SER A 13 9.45 10.84 2.59
C SER A 13 9.81 9.56 3.34
N GLY A 14 10.75 9.64 4.29
CA GLY A 14 11.09 8.55 5.20
C GLY A 14 9.90 8.15 6.08
N VAL A 15 9.23 9.12 6.70
CA VAL A 15 8.04 8.88 7.53
C VAL A 15 6.91 8.25 6.71
N PHE A 16 6.64 8.79 5.51
CA PHE A 16 5.62 8.22 4.64
C PHE A 16 5.97 6.82 4.15
N PHE A 17 7.24 6.53 3.89
CA PHE A 17 7.67 5.17 3.56
C PHE A 17 7.39 4.20 4.73
N LEU A 18 7.67 4.59 5.97
CA LEU A 18 7.38 3.76 7.15
C LEU A 18 5.87 3.49 7.31
N TYR A 19 5.02 4.49 7.04
CA TYR A 19 3.57 4.37 7.18
C TYR A 19 2.89 3.59 6.03
N LEU A 20 3.26 3.89 4.78
CA LEU A 20 2.60 3.36 3.59
C LEU A 20 3.26 2.10 3.04
N LYS A 21 4.56 1.90 3.30
CA LYS A 21 5.42 0.87 2.68
C LYS A 21 5.46 0.94 1.15
N GLU A 22 5.16 2.11 0.59
CA GLU A 22 5.18 2.38 -0.85
C GLU A 22 6.60 2.71 -1.33
N LYS A 23 7.05 2.00 -2.35
CA LYS A 23 8.45 2.08 -2.81
C LYS A 23 8.83 3.44 -3.39
N SER A 24 7.89 4.19 -3.96
CA SER A 24 8.15 5.53 -4.48
C SER A 24 8.73 6.46 -3.42
N PHE A 25 8.21 6.43 -2.18
CA PHE A 25 8.70 7.27 -1.09
C PHE A 25 10.12 6.89 -0.65
N LYS A 26 10.44 5.59 -0.64
CA LYS A 26 11.80 5.11 -0.35
C LYS A 26 12.81 5.66 -1.36
N TYR A 27 12.53 5.51 -2.64
CA TYR A 27 13.46 5.94 -3.68
C TYR A 27 13.55 7.45 -3.80
N TYR A 28 12.48 8.18 -3.47
CA TYR A 28 12.53 9.64 -3.36
C TYR A 28 13.42 10.10 -2.19
N ALA A 29 13.35 9.44 -1.04
CA ALA A 29 14.24 9.74 0.08
C ALA A 29 15.71 9.46 -0.28
N LEU A 30 15.99 8.30 -0.92
CA LEU A 30 17.34 7.97 -1.40
C LEU A 30 17.85 8.99 -2.42
N TYR A 31 17.02 9.36 -3.40
CA TYR A 31 17.33 10.41 -4.36
C TYR A 31 17.75 11.71 -3.65
N ASN A 32 16.93 12.21 -2.71
CA ASN A 32 17.23 13.44 -2.00
C ASN A 32 18.50 13.35 -1.14
N ILE A 33 18.80 12.19 -0.53
CA ILE A 33 20.05 11.99 0.22
C ILE A 33 21.27 12.19 -0.70
N PHE A 34 21.31 11.49 -1.83
CA PHE A 34 22.44 11.64 -2.77
C PHE A 34 22.49 13.02 -3.42
N LEU A 35 21.34 13.65 -3.65
CA LEU A 35 21.27 15.02 -4.14
C LEU A 35 21.85 16.01 -3.13
N VAL A 36 21.54 15.89 -1.84
CA VAL A 36 22.14 16.73 -0.79
C VAL A 36 23.64 16.51 -0.72
N ILE A 37 24.11 15.25 -0.77
CA ILE A 37 25.55 14.95 -0.79
C ILE A 37 26.23 15.61 -2.00
N TYR A 38 25.58 15.58 -3.17
CA TYR A 38 26.09 16.25 -4.37
C TYR A 38 26.17 17.77 -4.20
N VAL A 39 25.10 18.40 -3.70
CA VAL A 39 25.07 19.86 -3.47
C VAL A 39 26.13 20.27 -2.45
N LEU A 40 26.33 19.49 -1.38
CA LEU A 40 27.38 19.72 -0.40
C LEU A 40 28.78 19.52 -0.99
N SER A 41 28.96 18.52 -1.87
CA SER A 41 30.22 18.31 -2.60
C SER A 41 30.57 19.44 -3.57
N ARG A 42 29.62 20.32 -3.91
CA ARG A 42 29.86 21.51 -4.75
C ARG A 42 30.04 22.80 -3.95
N TYR A 43 30.05 22.72 -2.62
CA TYR A 43 30.32 23.85 -1.75
C TYR A 43 31.80 23.84 -1.35
N ASP A 44 32.56 24.85 -1.81
CA ASP A 44 34.03 24.89 -1.72
C ASP A 44 34.58 24.52 -0.32
N PRO A 45 34.07 25.08 0.80
CA PRO A 45 34.60 24.74 2.13
C PRO A 45 34.45 23.27 2.52
N ILE A 46 33.37 22.61 2.08
CA ILE A 46 33.15 21.19 2.37
C ILE A 46 34.00 20.34 1.43
N TYR A 47 34.10 20.73 0.15
CA TYR A 47 34.92 20.04 -0.83
C TYR A 47 36.38 20.03 -0.39
N ASP A 48 36.95 21.20 -0.12
CA ASP A 48 38.35 21.38 0.26
C ASP A 48 38.65 20.68 1.59
N GLY A 49 37.79 20.86 2.61
CA GLY A 49 37.97 20.20 3.90
C GLY A 49 37.93 18.67 3.81
N SER A 50 37.06 18.12 2.97
CA SER A 50 37.01 16.66 2.74
C SER A 50 38.23 16.15 1.96
N GLN A 51 38.75 16.94 1.03
CA GLN A 51 39.97 16.63 0.29
C GLN A 51 41.20 16.65 1.20
N GLU A 52 41.32 17.65 2.08
CA GLU A 52 42.40 17.74 3.07
C GLU A 52 42.40 16.53 4.01
N LEU A 53 41.22 16.14 4.51
CA LEU A 53 41.07 14.96 5.36
C LEU A 53 41.52 13.68 4.63
N LEU A 54 41.15 13.52 3.36
CA LEU A 54 41.61 12.40 2.54
C LEU A 54 43.11 12.47 2.25
N ALA A 55 43.67 13.67 2.10
CA ALA A 55 45.10 13.88 1.83
C ALA A 55 45.98 13.41 2.98
N VAL A 56 45.50 13.48 4.24
CA VAL A 56 46.21 12.94 5.41
C VAL A 56 46.44 11.42 5.29
N VAL A 57 45.50 10.69 4.68
CA VAL A 57 45.55 9.22 4.61
C VAL A 57 46.16 8.72 3.30
N LEU A 58 45.84 9.37 2.18
CA LEU A 58 46.14 8.87 0.83
C LEU A 58 47.25 9.65 0.11
N GLY A 59 47.65 10.80 0.67
CA GLY A 59 48.52 11.79 0.02
C GLY A 59 47.75 12.72 -0.93
N GLY A 60 48.24 13.96 -1.09
CA GLY A 60 47.52 15.03 -1.77
C GLY A 60 47.01 14.70 -3.18
N LYS A 61 47.87 14.16 -4.05
CA LYS A 61 47.49 13.83 -5.43
C LYS A 61 46.47 12.69 -5.53
N ASN A 62 46.50 11.71 -4.62
CA ASN A 62 45.52 10.63 -4.64
C ASN A 62 44.18 11.10 -4.05
N ALA A 63 44.21 12.01 -3.08
CA ALA A 63 43.02 12.62 -2.51
C ALA A 63 42.26 13.48 -3.52
N THR A 64 42.95 14.29 -4.33
CA THR A 64 42.31 15.09 -5.39
C THR A 64 41.59 14.20 -6.40
N VAL A 65 42.29 13.18 -6.93
CA VAL A 65 41.73 12.25 -7.92
C VAL A 65 40.52 11.50 -7.34
N LEU A 66 40.64 11.00 -6.10
CA LEU A 66 39.55 10.29 -5.44
C LEU A 66 38.34 11.21 -5.23
N MET A 67 38.57 12.45 -4.80
CA MET A 67 37.51 13.42 -4.53
C MET A 67 36.76 13.77 -5.82
N HIS A 68 37.49 14.01 -6.91
CA HIS A 68 36.89 14.30 -8.21
C HIS A 68 36.04 13.12 -8.72
N ILE A 69 36.61 11.89 -8.72
CA ILE A 69 35.87 10.67 -9.11
C ILE A 69 34.63 10.46 -8.22
N THR A 70 34.77 10.65 -6.91
CA THR A 70 33.67 10.46 -5.95
C THR A 70 32.53 11.46 -6.19
N SER A 71 32.84 12.72 -6.49
CA SER A 71 31.83 13.75 -6.77
C SER A 71 30.95 13.37 -7.96
N PHE A 72 31.54 12.87 -9.06
CA PHE A 72 30.78 12.39 -10.20
C PHE A 72 30.10 11.04 -9.95
N LEU A 73 30.66 10.15 -9.11
CA LEU A 73 29.98 8.93 -8.68
C LEU A 73 28.70 9.21 -7.88
N VAL A 74 28.73 10.22 -6.99
CA VAL A 74 27.53 10.70 -6.30
C VAL A 74 26.52 11.22 -7.30
N GLN A 75 26.97 11.90 -8.35
CA GLN A 75 26.11 12.38 -9.43
C GLN A 75 25.43 11.23 -10.19
N VAL A 76 26.19 10.18 -10.53
CA VAL A 76 25.65 8.93 -11.11
C VAL A 76 24.63 8.30 -10.16
N ALA A 77 24.92 8.24 -8.87
CA ALA A 77 24.02 7.64 -7.87
C ALA A 77 22.67 8.39 -7.80
N PHE A 78 22.66 9.72 -7.68
CA PHE A 78 21.39 10.44 -7.56
C PHE A 78 20.56 10.35 -8.84
N TYR A 79 21.16 10.41 -10.03
CA TYR A 79 20.41 10.27 -11.28
C TYR A 79 19.82 8.86 -11.45
N ASN A 80 20.54 7.81 -11.03
CA ASN A 80 19.99 6.46 -10.99
C ASN A 80 18.78 6.36 -10.05
N PHE A 81 18.91 6.86 -8.82
CA PHE A 81 17.79 6.86 -7.87
C PHE A 81 16.62 7.71 -8.32
N TYR A 82 16.88 8.84 -9.00
CA TYR A 82 15.86 9.67 -9.63
C TYR A 82 15.06 8.87 -10.66
N THR A 83 15.71 8.15 -11.57
CA THR A 83 14.99 7.35 -12.57
C THR A 83 14.22 6.20 -11.92
N ILE A 84 14.79 5.52 -10.90
CA ILE A 84 14.07 4.47 -10.17
C ILE A 84 12.84 5.06 -9.47
N PHE A 85 12.99 6.21 -8.81
CA PHE A 85 11.89 6.96 -8.20
C PHE A 85 10.80 7.26 -9.23
N ALA A 86 11.16 7.82 -10.38
CA ALA A 86 10.24 8.16 -11.47
C ALA A 86 9.38 6.96 -11.89
N LEU A 87 10.02 5.80 -12.11
CA LEU A 87 9.33 4.58 -12.53
C LEU A 87 8.30 4.10 -11.50
N TYR A 88 8.64 4.14 -10.21
CA TYR A 88 7.70 3.79 -9.12
C TYR A 88 6.64 4.86 -8.87
N PHE A 89 7.00 6.13 -9.03
CA PHE A 89 6.06 7.24 -8.88
C PHE A 89 4.94 7.10 -9.91
N LEU A 90 5.28 6.79 -11.16
CA LEU A 90 4.37 6.60 -12.29
C LEU A 90 3.68 5.22 -12.32
N ASP A 91 3.86 4.37 -11.29
CA ASP A 91 3.29 3.02 -11.19
C ASP A 91 3.58 2.15 -12.44
N LEU A 92 4.72 2.35 -13.09
CA LEU A 92 5.11 1.57 -14.28
C LEU A 92 5.48 0.12 -13.93
N ASP A 93 5.82 -0.14 -12.67
CA ASP A 93 5.98 -1.50 -12.14
C ASP A 93 4.67 -2.31 -12.15
N LYS A 94 3.52 -1.63 -12.07
CA LYS A 94 2.19 -2.25 -12.12
C LYS A 94 1.67 -2.33 -13.55
N HIS A 95 1.79 -1.26 -14.33
CA HIS A 95 1.16 -1.14 -15.64
C HIS A 95 2.04 -1.56 -16.83
N ASP A 96 3.38 -1.53 -16.72
CA ASP A 96 4.30 -1.93 -17.81
C ASP A 96 5.58 -2.61 -17.27
N LYS A 97 5.40 -3.83 -16.74
CA LYS A 97 6.47 -4.64 -16.14
C LYS A 97 7.67 -4.89 -17.05
N LYS A 98 7.45 -5.04 -18.36
CA LYS A 98 8.53 -5.30 -19.34
C LYS A 98 9.40 -4.06 -19.54
N PHE A 99 8.79 -2.88 -19.64
CA PHE A 99 9.55 -1.63 -19.71
C PHE A 99 10.28 -1.34 -18.39
N PHE A 100 9.59 -1.49 -17.27
CA PHE A 100 10.16 -1.33 -15.93
C PHE A 100 11.40 -2.22 -15.72
N GLY A 101 11.29 -3.52 -15.98
CA GLY A 101 12.40 -4.46 -15.79
C GLY A 101 13.61 -4.14 -16.67
N ARG A 102 13.38 -3.74 -17.93
CA ARG A 102 14.46 -3.34 -18.85
C ARG A 102 15.22 -2.12 -18.35
N ILE A 103 14.51 -1.07 -17.91
CA ILE A 103 15.19 0.13 -17.41
C ILE A 103 15.97 -0.18 -16.13
N ILE A 104 15.37 -0.91 -15.17
CA ILE A 104 16.08 -1.28 -13.94
C ILE A 104 17.35 -2.09 -14.23
N TRP A 105 17.31 -2.98 -15.22
CA TRP A 105 18.49 -3.74 -15.64
C TRP A 105 19.57 -2.84 -16.25
N ILE A 106 19.19 -1.92 -17.15
CA ILE A 106 20.11 -0.92 -17.74
C ILE A 106 20.75 -0.06 -16.64
N LEU A 107 19.96 0.47 -15.71
CA LEU A 107 20.46 1.30 -14.60
C LEU A 107 21.45 0.53 -13.71
N ARG A 108 21.17 -0.74 -13.42
CA ARG A 108 22.07 -1.59 -12.62
C ARG A 108 23.39 -1.83 -13.34
N LEU A 109 23.35 -2.15 -14.64
CA LEU A 109 24.55 -2.32 -15.44
C LEU A 109 25.36 -1.02 -15.51
N LEU A 110 24.70 0.10 -15.77
CA LEU A 110 25.33 1.41 -15.88
C LEU A 110 25.96 1.84 -14.55
N GLY A 111 25.24 1.69 -13.44
CA GLY A 111 25.78 1.97 -12.11
C GLY A 111 26.98 1.09 -11.76
N SER A 112 26.90 -0.22 -12.04
CA SER A 112 28.03 -1.14 -11.82
C SER A 112 29.23 -0.78 -12.69
N PHE A 113 29.00 -0.41 -13.95
CA PHE A 113 30.05 0.02 -14.87
C PHE A 113 30.77 1.26 -14.33
N PHE A 114 30.05 2.28 -13.87
CA PHE A 114 30.64 3.51 -13.34
C PHE A 114 31.40 3.30 -12.02
N VAL A 115 30.97 2.37 -11.17
CA VAL A 115 31.72 1.99 -9.96
C VAL A 115 33.06 1.33 -10.35
N VAL A 116 33.03 0.37 -11.27
CA VAL A 116 34.25 -0.31 -11.75
C VAL A 116 35.18 0.69 -12.47
N LEU A 117 34.62 1.55 -13.31
CA LEU A 117 35.37 2.61 -13.98
C LEU A 117 36.01 3.57 -12.99
N GLY A 118 35.31 3.97 -11.92
CA GLY A 118 35.85 4.84 -10.88
C GLY A 118 37.05 4.22 -10.16
N ILE A 119 36.98 2.92 -9.85
CA ILE A 119 38.12 2.19 -9.26
C ILE A 119 39.30 2.15 -10.24
N LEU A 120 39.05 1.84 -11.51
CA LEU A 120 40.08 1.77 -12.54
C LEU A 120 40.75 3.13 -12.78
N CYS A 121 39.97 4.21 -12.90
CA CYS A 121 40.48 5.57 -13.08
C CYS A 121 41.31 6.04 -11.88
N PHE A 122 40.95 5.61 -10.65
CA PHE A 122 41.74 5.89 -9.45
C PHE A 122 43.13 5.24 -9.53
N PHE A 123 43.23 3.98 -9.96
CA PHE A 123 44.53 3.31 -10.13
C PHE A 123 45.39 3.92 -11.25
N ILE A 124 44.76 4.35 -12.35
CA ILE A 124 45.44 5.00 -13.48
C ILE A 124 45.79 6.47 -13.17
N LYS A 125 45.18 7.06 -12.14
CA LYS A 125 45.29 8.49 -11.77
C LYS A 125 44.88 9.42 -12.90
N ASN A 126 43.87 9.01 -13.68
CA ASN A 126 43.32 9.79 -14.78
C ASN A 126 41.85 10.08 -14.50
N GLU A 127 41.58 11.26 -13.94
CA GLU A 127 40.24 11.73 -13.63
C GLU A 127 39.48 12.22 -14.88
N ASP A 128 40.19 12.78 -15.87
CA ASP A 128 39.60 13.26 -17.12
C ASP A 128 38.89 12.12 -17.87
N LEU A 129 39.49 10.92 -17.88
CA LEU A 129 38.88 9.73 -18.47
C LEU A 129 37.49 9.43 -17.86
N PHE A 130 37.35 9.58 -16.54
CA PHE A 130 36.07 9.35 -15.87
C PHE A 130 35.03 10.39 -16.30
N ILE A 131 35.45 11.65 -16.42
CA ILE A 131 34.59 12.77 -16.84
C ILE A 131 34.14 12.59 -18.30
N ASP A 132 35.03 12.15 -19.19
CA ASP A 132 34.70 11.87 -20.58
C ASP A 132 33.63 10.78 -20.70
N PHE A 133 33.80 9.65 -20.01
CA PHE A 133 32.77 8.62 -19.97
C PHE A 133 31.47 9.14 -19.35
N TYR A 134 31.53 9.99 -18.32
CA TYR A 134 30.34 10.59 -17.75
C TYR A 134 29.59 11.48 -18.76
N ILE A 135 30.29 12.37 -19.47
CA ILE A 135 29.67 13.31 -20.41
C ILE A 135 29.20 12.61 -21.69
N PHE A 136 30.02 11.74 -22.27
CA PHE A 136 29.76 11.16 -23.60
C PHE A 136 29.01 9.83 -23.57
N LEU A 137 29.00 9.11 -22.44
CA LEU A 137 28.26 7.85 -22.29
C LEU A 137 27.09 8.01 -21.31
N TYR A 138 27.32 8.46 -20.08
CA TYR A 138 26.27 8.45 -19.05
C TYR A 138 25.12 9.42 -19.35
N VAL A 139 25.43 10.70 -19.59
CA VAL A 139 24.41 11.73 -19.81
C VAL A 139 23.53 11.43 -21.03
N PRO A 140 24.07 11.05 -22.21
CA PRO A 140 23.26 10.70 -23.37
C PRO A 140 22.39 9.47 -23.15
N VAL A 141 22.90 8.44 -22.46
CA VAL A 141 22.09 7.26 -22.11
C VAL A 141 20.92 7.65 -21.21
N MET A 142 21.15 8.47 -20.18
CA MET A 142 20.08 8.93 -19.28
C MET A 142 19.04 9.81 -20.00
N LEU A 143 19.46 10.71 -20.89
CA LEU A 143 18.55 11.49 -21.74
C LEU A 143 17.74 10.60 -22.70
N SER A 144 18.38 9.59 -23.29
CA SER A 144 17.71 8.61 -24.15
C SER A 144 16.65 7.80 -23.40
N LEU A 145 16.89 7.48 -22.12
CA LEU A 145 15.90 6.81 -21.26
C LEU A 145 14.74 7.72 -20.84
N PHE A 146 14.94 9.04 -20.79
CA PHE A 146 13.94 10.02 -20.36
C PHE A 146 12.74 10.07 -21.32
N LEU A 147 12.98 10.20 -22.63
CA LEU A 147 11.90 10.36 -23.62
C LEU A 147 10.92 9.16 -23.66
N PRO A 148 11.36 7.89 -23.74
CA PRO A 148 10.48 6.74 -23.64
C PRO A 148 9.73 6.67 -22.32
N SER A 149 10.36 7.08 -21.22
CA SER A 149 9.73 7.10 -19.89
C SER A 149 8.58 8.10 -19.83
N VAL A 150 8.76 9.30 -20.39
CA VAL A 150 7.70 10.31 -20.53
C VAL A 150 6.56 9.79 -21.42
N TYR A 151 6.88 9.23 -22.58
CA TYR A 151 5.86 8.67 -23.48
C TYR A 151 5.02 7.58 -22.81
N ARG A 152 5.68 6.64 -22.12
CA ARG A 152 5.01 5.57 -21.38
C ARG A 152 4.21 6.11 -20.20
N ALA A 153 4.71 7.13 -19.50
CA ALA A 153 3.99 7.79 -18.41
C ALA A 153 2.65 8.36 -18.88
N ILE A 154 2.65 9.08 -20.01
CA ILE A 154 1.43 9.67 -20.59
C ILE A 154 0.40 8.58 -20.90
N LYS A 155 0.84 7.44 -21.44
CA LYS A 155 -0.06 6.36 -21.87
C LYS A 155 -0.58 5.47 -20.74
N PHE A 156 0.24 5.18 -19.74
CA PHE A 156 -0.05 4.11 -18.77
C PHE A 156 -0.14 4.57 -17.30
N SER A 157 0.23 5.80 -16.96
CA SER A 157 0.19 6.30 -15.58
C SER A 157 -1.15 6.96 -15.23
N GLY A 158 -1.48 6.96 -13.94
CA GLY A 158 -2.69 7.59 -13.39
C GLY A 158 -2.63 9.12 -13.34
N LYS A 159 -3.66 9.77 -12.77
CA LYS A 159 -3.82 11.24 -12.71
C LYS A 159 -2.67 11.99 -12.03
N HIS A 160 -1.90 11.32 -11.15
CA HIS A 160 -0.74 11.93 -10.49
C HIS A 160 0.45 12.19 -11.42
N LYS A 161 0.42 11.68 -12.68
CA LYS A 161 1.53 11.81 -13.64
C LYS A 161 1.82 13.25 -14.04
N ASP A 162 0.82 14.13 -14.06
CA ASP A 162 0.96 15.48 -14.61
C ASP A 162 1.94 16.30 -13.75
N TYR A 163 1.87 16.14 -12.42
CA TYR A 163 2.84 16.73 -11.49
C TYR A 163 4.27 16.26 -11.78
N PHE A 164 4.45 14.97 -12.04
CA PHE A 164 5.77 14.44 -12.38
C PHE A 164 6.28 14.96 -13.72
N LEU A 165 5.43 14.95 -14.75
CA LEU A 165 5.81 15.39 -16.09
C LEU A 165 6.23 16.86 -16.13
N ILE A 166 5.50 17.74 -15.44
CA ILE A 166 5.84 19.16 -15.35
C ILE A 166 7.15 19.36 -14.60
N GLY A 167 7.29 18.75 -13.41
CA GLY A 167 8.50 18.86 -12.60
C GLY A 167 9.74 18.32 -13.31
N ALA A 168 9.64 17.13 -13.90
CA ALA A 168 10.75 16.48 -14.60
C ALA A 168 11.15 17.22 -15.88
N SER A 169 10.18 17.70 -16.66
CA SER A 169 10.48 18.47 -17.88
C SER A 169 11.14 19.81 -17.55
N SER A 170 10.66 20.51 -16.51
CA SER A 170 11.28 21.74 -16.04
C SER A 170 12.70 21.50 -15.51
N PHE A 171 12.92 20.41 -14.78
CA PHE A 171 14.23 20.04 -14.28
C PHE A 171 15.22 19.76 -15.41
N VAL A 172 14.83 18.93 -16.39
CA VAL A 172 15.67 18.61 -17.55
C VAL A 172 15.99 19.87 -18.35
N PHE A 173 15.02 20.75 -18.56
CA PHE A 173 15.25 22.04 -19.22
C PHE A 173 16.30 22.88 -18.48
N CYS A 174 16.12 23.09 -17.18
CA CYS A 174 17.07 23.83 -16.33
C CYS A 174 18.47 23.17 -16.26
N ALA A 175 18.53 21.83 -16.30
CA ALA A 175 19.79 21.10 -16.30
C ALA A 175 20.53 21.25 -17.64
N LEU A 176 19.81 21.21 -18.77
CA LEU A 176 20.39 21.42 -20.10
C LEU A 176 20.84 22.86 -20.31
N THR A 177 20.13 23.85 -19.76
CA THR A 177 20.60 25.25 -19.80
C THR A 177 21.86 25.45 -18.96
N ALA A 178 21.92 24.88 -17.75
CA ALA A 178 23.12 24.91 -16.92
C ALA A 178 24.30 24.21 -17.61
N PHE A 179 24.06 23.07 -18.23
CA PHE A 179 25.07 22.32 -18.99
C PHE A 179 25.57 23.15 -20.18
N THR A 180 24.67 23.63 -21.05
CA THR A 180 25.06 24.41 -22.23
C THR A 180 25.81 25.69 -21.84
N GLY A 181 25.36 26.39 -20.79
CA GLY A 181 26.06 27.56 -20.27
C GLY A 181 27.46 27.28 -19.72
N SER A 182 27.73 26.06 -19.27
CA SER A 182 29.06 25.64 -18.79
C SER A 182 30.04 25.33 -19.93
N PHE A 183 29.55 24.89 -21.10
CA PHE A 183 30.40 24.51 -22.23
C PHE A 183 30.46 25.57 -23.33
N VAL A 184 29.44 26.43 -23.45
CA VAL A 184 29.33 27.43 -24.51
C VAL A 184 29.68 28.81 -23.96
N SER A 185 30.93 29.22 -24.15
CA SER A 185 31.47 30.50 -23.65
C SER A 185 30.76 31.73 -24.23
N SER A 186 30.10 31.62 -25.40
CA SER A 186 29.38 32.72 -26.03
C SER A 186 28.10 33.15 -25.31
N LEU A 187 27.57 32.33 -24.39
CA LEU A 187 26.39 32.66 -23.59
C LEU A 187 26.69 33.66 -22.45
N ASN A 188 27.97 33.91 -22.15
CA ASN A 188 28.46 34.87 -21.16
C ASN A 188 27.72 34.79 -19.80
N MET A 189 27.43 33.56 -19.35
CA MET A 189 26.72 33.32 -18.10
C MET A 189 27.70 33.29 -16.93
N ASN A 190 27.56 34.22 -15.99
CA ASN A 190 28.47 34.32 -14.84
C ASN A 190 28.49 33.06 -13.95
N ASN A 191 27.33 32.39 -13.78
CA ASN A 191 27.20 31.18 -12.95
C ASN A 191 26.10 30.24 -13.48
N PRO A 192 26.40 29.41 -14.50
CA PRO A 192 25.42 28.50 -15.12
C PRO A 192 24.77 27.51 -14.12
N ILE A 193 25.48 27.14 -13.05
CA ILE A 193 25.01 26.20 -12.02
C ILE A 193 23.76 26.70 -11.26
N ILE A 194 23.49 28.02 -11.25
CA ILE A 194 22.30 28.57 -10.59
C ILE A 194 21.01 28.02 -11.23
N PHE A 195 21.00 27.82 -12.55
CA PHE A 195 19.85 27.25 -13.25
C PHE A 195 19.56 25.82 -12.78
N PHE A 196 20.60 25.04 -12.50
CA PHE A 196 20.44 23.70 -11.92
C PHE A 196 19.78 23.76 -10.54
N TYR A 197 20.19 24.68 -9.67
CA TYR A 197 19.56 24.86 -8.36
C TYR A 197 18.10 25.32 -8.45
N ILE A 198 17.77 26.21 -9.39
CA ILE A 198 16.38 26.60 -9.66
C ILE A 198 15.57 25.38 -10.10
N GLY A 199 16.12 24.57 -11.00
CA GLY A 199 15.51 23.33 -11.46
C GLY A 199 15.18 22.37 -10.32
N ILE A 200 16.12 22.16 -9.38
CA ILE A 200 15.92 21.34 -8.19
C ILE A 200 14.76 21.86 -7.32
N ILE A 201 14.68 23.18 -7.11
CA ILE A 201 13.63 23.77 -6.27
C ILE A 201 12.25 23.53 -6.92
N VAL A 202 12.14 23.81 -8.22
CA VAL A 202 10.90 23.61 -8.98
C VAL A 202 10.49 22.13 -8.97
N GLU A 203 11.42 21.23 -9.29
CA GLU A 203 11.22 19.79 -9.25
C GLU A 203 10.72 19.31 -7.88
N THR A 204 11.37 19.75 -6.80
CA THR A 204 11.02 19.39 -5.43
C THR A 204 9.58 19.78 -5.09
N ILE A 205 9.14 20.98 -5.51
CA ILE A 205 7.76 21.45 -5.31
C ILE A 205 6.77 20.55 -6.06
N PHE A 206 7.01 20.28 -7.34
CA PHE A 206 6.11 19.47 -8.15
C PHE A 206 6.06 18.01 -7.69
N PHE A 207 7.20 17.43 -7.32
CA PHE A 207 7.26 16.05 -6.84
C PHE A 207 6.61 15.90 -5.46
N SER A 208 6.77 16.89 -4.58
CA SER A 208 6.05 16.96 -3.32
C SER A 208 4.54 16.97 -3.52
N LEU A 209 4.03 17.84 -4.39
CA LEU A 209 2.59 17.93 -4.71
C LEU A 209 2.09 16.62 -5.33
N GLY A 210 2.86 16.04 -6.25
CA GLY A 210 2.55 14.76 -6.86
C GLY A 210 2.48 13.61 -5.86
N LEU A 211 3.41 13.56 -4.90
CA LEU A 211 3.44 12.55 -3.83
C LEU A 211 2.27 12.73 -2.85
N ALA A 212 1.95 13.98 -2.49
CA ALA A 212 0.79 14.28 -1.66
C ALA A 212 -0.52 13.85 -2.34
N PHE A 213 -0.65 14.08 -3.65
CA PHE A 213 -1.80 13.63 -4.42
C PHE A 213 -1.86 12.09 -4.53
N LYS A 214 -0.73 11.43 -4.79
CA LYS A 214 -0.64 9.97 -4.79
C LYS A 214 -1.02 9.38 -3.43
N MET A 215 -0.55 9.99 -2.34
CA MET A 215 -0.91 9.60 -0.97
C MET A 215 -2.42 9.70 -0.73
N LYS A 216 -3.04 10.82 -1.13
CA LYS A 216 -4.50 10.98 -1.03
C LYS A 216 -5.24 9.86 -1.76
N LEU A 217 -4.82 9.54 -3.00
CA LEU A 217 -5.43 8.49 -3.80
C LEU A 217 -5.35 7.11 -3.11
N ILE A 218 -4.18 6.77 -2.58
CA ILE A 218 -3.95 5.49 -1.87
C ILE A 218 -4.82 5.43 -0.60
N ASN A 219 -4.94 6.54 0.13
CA ASN A 219 -5.76 6.58 1.35
C ASN A 219 -7.25 6.46 1.03
N ASP A 220 -7.72 7.11 -0.03
CA ASP A 220 -9.10 7.03 -0.49
C ASP A 220 -9.47 5.59 -0.92
N GLU A 221 -8.58 4.92 -1.65
CA GLU A 221 -8.75 3.50 -2.01
C GLU A 221 -8.80 2.60 -0.78
N ARG A 222 -7.88 2.80 0.18
CA ARG A 222 -7.88 2.06 1.45
C ARG A 222 -9.16 2.24 2.25
N ASN A 223 -9.68 3.47 2.30
CA ASN A 223 -10.92 3.77 3.01
C ASN A 223 -12.14 3.12 2.36
N LYS A 224 -12.21 3.11 1.01
CA LYS A 224 -13.26 2.41 0.26
C LYS A 224 -13.23 0.91 0.52
N ILE A 225 -12.05 0.28 0.43
CA ILE A 225 -11.88 -1.15 0.70
C ILE A 225 -12.29 -1.48 2.14
N ARG A 226 -11.90 -0.66 3.13
CA ARG A 226 -12.31 -0.85 4.52
C ARG A 226 -13.83 -0.77 4.69
N ALA A 227 -14.48 0.20 4.04
CA ALA A 227 -15.94 0.35 4.09
C ALA A 227 -16.66 -0.86 3.47
N GLU A 228 -16.16 -1.38 2.34
CA GLU A 228 -16.71 -2.58 1.71
C GLU A 228 -16.54 -3.81 2.60
N VAL A 229 -15.36 -4.01 3.21
CA VAL A 229 -15.10 -5.12 4.13
C VAL A 229 -16.06 -5.07 5.33
N ILE A 230 -16.27 -3.89 5.92
CA ILE A 230 -17.23 -3.69 7.02
C ILE A 230 -18.65 -4.05 6.57
N LYS A 231 -19.06 -3.57 5.39
CA LYS A 231 -20.39 -3.85 4.82
C LYS A 231 -20.60 -5.35 4.56
N HIS A 232 -19.59 -6.04 4.02
CA HIS A 232 -19.63 -7.48 3.80
C HIS A 232 -19.73 -8.26 5.12
N LYS A 233 -18.95 -7.87 6.13
CA LYS A 233 -19.00 -8.48 7.47
C LYS A 233 -20.39 -8.30 8.11
N HIS A 234 -20.99 -7.12 7.98
CA HIS A 234 -22.32 -6.86 8.51
C HIS A 234 -23.40 -7.69 7.78
N ARG A 235 -23.32 -7.81 6.45
CA ARG A 235 -24.22 -8.69 5.67
C ARG A 235 -24.11 -10.16 6.08
N GLN A 236 -22.89 -10.65 6.31
CA GLN A 236 -22.69 -12.02 6.80
C GLN A 236 -23.28 -12.22 8.20
N GLN A 237 -23.16 -11.23 9.10
CA GLN A 237 -23.79 -11.28 10.42
C GLN A 237 -25.31 -11.33 10.31
N ILE A 238 -25.92 -10.45 9.52
CA ILE A 238 -27.37 -10.45 9.27
C ILE A 238 -27.82 -11.80 8.70
N SER A 239 -27.11 -12.33 7.70
CA SER A 239 -27.43 -13.63 7.09
C SER A 239 -27.34 -14.80 8.08
N ARG A 240 -26.40 -14.74 9.03
CA ARG A 240 -26.29 -15.73 10.10
C ARG A 240 -27.47 -15.61 11.07
N PHE A 241 -27.79 -14.40 11.52
CA PHE A 241 -28.94 -14.17 12.40
C PHE A 241 -30.26 -14.58 11.74
N SER A 242 -30.46 -14.27 10.46
CA SER A 242 -31.66 -14.70 9.73
C SER A 242 -31.74 -16.22 9.59
N GLY A 243 -30.61 -16.89 9.36
CA GLY A 243 -30.56 -18.36 9.32
C GLY A 243 -30.87 -19.00 10.68
N LEU A 244 -30.36 -18.42 11.77
CA LEU A 244 -30.69 -18.84 13.14
C LEU A 244 -32.18 -18.62 13.44
N LEU A 245 -32.73 -17.46 13.11
CA LEU A 245 -34.15 -17.13 13.30
C LEU A 245 -35.06 -18.08 12.50
N GLN A 246 -34.74 -18.35 11.23
CA GLN A 246 -35.49 -19.33 10.43
C GLN A 246 -35.40 -20.74 11.02
N GLY A 247 -34.23 -21.10 11.56
CA GLY A 247 -34.06 -22.36 12.29
C GLY A 247 -34.95 -22.44 13.53
N GLU A 248 -34.97 -21.38 14.35
CA GLU A 248 -35.81 -21.30 15.54
C GLU A 248 -37.30 -21.29 15.20
N GLU A 249 -37.74 -20.54 14.19
CA GLU A 249 -39.15 -20.52 13.75
C GLU A 249 -39.59 -21.88 13.23
N LYS A 250 -38.74 -22.56 12.46
CA LYS A 250 -39.01 -23.91 11.97
C LYS A 250 -39.17 -24.90 13.13
N GLU A 251 -38.29 -24.82 14.12
CA GLU A 251 -38.35 -25.69 15.29
C GLU A 251 -39.57 -25.36 16.18
N ARG A 252 -39.90 -24.09 16.33
CA ARG A 252 -41.10 -23.65 17.05
C ARG A 252 -42.38 -24.16 16.36
N LYS A 253 -42.43 -24.17 15.03
CA LYS A 253 -43.53 -24.74 14.26
C LYS A 253 -43.63 -26.25 14.42
N ARG A 254 -42.51 -26.97 14.34
CA ARG A 254 -42.43 -28.42 14.59
C ARG A 254 -42.95 -28.78 15.98
N MET A 255 -42.50 -28.05 17.02
CA MET A 255 -42.97 -28.24 18.38
C MET A 255 -44.49 -28.02 18.52
N ALA A 256 -45.05 -27.00 17.88
CA ALA A 256 -46.50 -26.74 17.92
C ALA A 256 -47.31 -27.85 17.24
N GLU A 257 -46.84 -28.38 16.12
CA GLU A 257 -47.44 -29.52 15.42
C GLU A 257 -47.37 -30.79 16.29
N GLU A 258 -46.21 -31.12 16.86
CA GLU A 258 -46.04 -32.27 17.76
C GLU A 258 -46.89 -32.14 19.04
N LEU A 259 -46.99 -30.93 19.60
CA LEU A 259 -47.83 -30.69 20.78
C LEU A 259 -49.31 -30.83 20.44
N HIS A 260 -49.75 -30.31 19.29
CA HIS A 260 -51.13 -30.43 18.83
C HIS A 260 -51.54 -31.89 18.63
N ASP A 261 -50.70 -32.67 17.95
CA ASP A 261 -50.97 -34.08 17.66
C ASP A 261 -50.84 -34.95 18.93
N GLY A 262 -49.88 -34.65 19.80
CA GLY A 262 -49.75 -35.29 21.11
C GLY A 262 -50.97 -35.09 22.00
N ILE A 263 -51.47 -33.84 22.12
CA ILE A 263 -52.69 -33.53 22.88
C ILE A 263 -53.91 -34.21 22.26
N ALA A 264 -54.05 -34.22 20.93
CA ALA A 264 -55.14 -34.91 20.25
C ALA A 264 -55.10 -36.43 20.48
N GLY A 265 -53.90 -37.02 20.48
CA GLY A 265 -53.67 -38.43 20.82
C GLY A 265 -54.09 -38.75 22.26
N ASP A 266 -53.61 -37.96 23.22
CA ASP A 266 -53.93 -38.13 24.65
C ASP A 266 -55.43 -37.96 24.93
N LEU A 267 -56.07 -36.96 24.31
CA LEU A 267 -57.52 -36.74 24.44
C LEU A 267 -58.31 -37.93 23.86
N THR A 268 -57.84 -38.51 22.76
CA THR A 268 -58.45 -39.70 22.17
C THR A 268 -58.34 -40.91 23.10
N ALA A 269 -57.18 -41.09 23.75
CA ALA A 269 -56.96 -42.14 24.74
C ALA A 269 -57.86 -41.95 25.98
N ILE A 270 -57.97 -40.72 26.50
CA ILE A 270 -58.86 -40.37 27.61
C ILE A 270 -60.32 -40.63 27.24
N LYS A 271 -60.75 -40.23 26.03
CA LYS A 271 -62.11 -40.50 25.54
C LYS A 271 -62.38 -42.00 25.45
N PHE A 272 -61.40 -42.78 25.00
CA PHE A 272 -61.51 -44.24 24.91
C PHE A 272 -61.63 -44.90 26.29
N GLN A 273 -60.80 -44.48 27.25
CA GLN A 273 -60.89 -44.94 28.64
C GLN A 273 -62.24 -44.57 29.27
N LEU A 274 -62.71 -43.33 29.13
CA LEU A 274 -64.03 -42.90 29.60
C LEU A 274 -65.17 -43.67 28.94
N SER A 275 -65.10 -43.95 27.63
CA SER A 275 -66.11 -44.78 26.96
C SER A 275 -66.12 -46.22 27.48
N THR A 276 -64.97 -46.75 27.89
CA THR A 276 -64.88 -48.09 28.51
C THR A 276 -65.57 -48.09 29.88
N PHE A 277 -65.34 -47.06 30.71
CA PHE A 277 -66.06 -46.90 31.98
C PHE A 277 -67.57 -46.69 31.82
N ASN A 278 -68.01 -46.00 30.76
CA ASN A 278 -69.44 -45.82 30.47
C ASN A 278 -70.11 -47.14 30.02
N ILE A 279 -69.34 -48.07 29.43
CA ILE A 279 -69.81 -49.42 29.08
C ILE A 279 -69.90 -50.31 30.33
N ASP A 280 -69.08 -50.09 31.35
CA ASP A 280 -69.20 -50.80 32.64
C ASP A 280 -70.43 -50.36 33.45
N GLU A 281 -70.86 -49.10 33.37
CA GLU A 281 -72.18 -48.67 33.89
C GLU A 281 -73.36 -49.26 33.09
N ALA A 282 -73.18 -49.50 31.80
CA ALA A 282 -74.15 -50.14 30.92
C ALA A 282 -74.03 -51.68 30.85
N SER A 283 -73.30 -52.30 31.79
CA SER A 283 -73.25 -53.77 31.92
C SER A 283 -74.51 -54.28 32.61
N PRO A 284 -75.17 -55.35 32.08
CA PRO A 284 -76.46 -55.87 32.60
C PRO A 284 -76.39 -56.49 34.00
N LYS A 285 -75.26 -56.37 34.72
CA LYS A 285 -75.13 -56.84 36.11
C LYS A 285 -75.63 -55.83 37.16
N ASN A 286 -75.74 -54.54 36.84
CA ASN A 286 -76.20 -53.52 37.80
C ASN A 286 -77.69 -53.13 37.64
N ALA A 287 -78.35 -53.56 36.56
CA ALA A 287 -79.80 -53.40 36.40
C ALA A 287 -80.61 -54.23 37.42
N ALA A 288 -80.04 -55.32 37.96
CA ALA A 288 -80.68 -56.15 38.98
C ALA A 288 -80.79 -55.49 40.36
N VAL A 289 -80.02 -54.43 40.64
CA VAL A 289 -80.07 -53.73 41.94
C VAL A 289 -81.12 -52.61 41.96
N ARG A 290 -81.64 -52.19 40.79
CA ARG A 290 -82.54 -51.03 40.68
C ARG A 290 -84.04 -51.37 40.60
N ALA A 291 -84.39 -52.65 40.53
CA ALA A 291 -85.79 -53.12 40.42
C ALA A 291 -86.32 -53.79 41.71
N MET A 292 -85.83 -53.38 42.89
CA MET A 292 -86.38 -53.84 44.17
C MET A 292 -87.37 -52.80 44.75
N PRO A 293 -88.61 -53.19 45.12
CA PRO A 293 -89.58 -52.27 45.70
C PRO A 293 -89.10 -51.67 47.04
N ILE A 294 -89.43 -50.41 47.29
CA ILE A 294 -89.02 -49.60 48.46
C ILE A 294 -89.56 -50.14 49.82
N THR A 295 -90.30 -51.25 49.85
CA THR A 295 -90.95 -51.79 51.05
C THR A 295 -90.11 -52.72 51.92
N ALA A 296 -88.84 -52.97 51.61
CA ALA A 296 -87.96 -53.81 52.46
C ALA A 296 -86.65 -53.15 52.88
N ARG A 297 -86.59 -51.81 52.94
CA ARG A 297 -85.39 -51.06 53.40
C ARG A 297 -85.50 -50.57 54.85
N ARG A 298 -86.18 -51.33 55.72
CA ARG A 298 -86.46 -50.91 57.10
C ARG A 298 -86.33 -52.06 58.10
N THR A 299 -85.25 -52.85 58.06
CA THR A 299 -85.02 -53.85 59.14
C THR A 299 -83.57 -54.33 59.34
N SER A 300 -82.54 -53.65 58.84
CA SER A 300 -81.17 -54.18 59.00
C SER A 300 -80.06 -53.13 58.99
N ILE A 301 -80.24 -52.02 59.72
CA ILE A 301 -79.13 -51.27 60.33
C ILE A 301 -79.56 -50.83 61.74
N SER A 302 -79.92 -51.81 62.56
CA SER A 302 -79.56 -51.82 63.97
C SER A 302 -78.56 -52.96 64.11
N VAL A 303 -77.52 -52.75 64.93
CA VAL A 303 -76.37 -53.65 65.21
C VAL A 303 -75.10 -53.30 64.41
N LEU A 304 -74.03 -53.03 65.19
CA LEU A 304 -72.64 -52.61 64.85
C LEU A 304 -72.52 -51.09 64.59
N ARG A 305 -72.28 -50.22 65.58
CA ARG A 305 -71.16 -50.14 66.55
C ARG A 305 -69.79 -50.17 65.88
#